data_AF-A0ABD2UM12-F1
#
_entry.id   AF-A0ABD2UM12-F1
#
_cell.length_a   1.000
_cell.length_b   1.000
_cell.length_c   1.000
_cell.angle_alpha   90.00
_cell.angle_beta   90.00
_cell.angle_gamma   90.00
#
_symmetry.space_group_name_H-M   'P 1'
#
loop_
_entity.id
_entity.type
_entity.pdbx_description
1 polymer ?
#
loop_
_entity_poly.entity_id
_entity_poly.type
_entity_poly.pdbx_seq_one_letter_code
_entity_poly.pdbx_strand_id
1 'polypeptide(L)'
;MAACSSKGGCPSDYVALSAALLSMILLLLKATLPYMIHKIPRSKGSSFWLVAIQVIASLNLLLSIVMALNFLKFRKRHWWRSCYLWAVWIEGPLGFGLLLSCRITQIFQLYYIFVKRRLPPIRSYIFLLLILLPWVALAAVIQIKKPLNDRCHMGTLWIILVMGLHALYVVALIAFAGAVHHVEFRFHELNDLWRGILVSSASIA
;
A
#
# COMPACT_ATOMS: atom_id res chain seq x y z
N MET A 1 10.23 16.72 -23.14
CA MET A 1 9.74 16.08 -21.89
C MET A 1 9.50 17.09 -20.76
N ALA A 2 10.31 18.14 -20.60
CA ALA A 2 10.16 19.13 -19.51
C ALA A 2 8.89 20.02 -19.56
N ALA A 3 8.24 20.19 -20.72
CA ALA A 3 7.12 21.13 -20.88
C ALA A 3 5.74 20.60 -20.42
N CYS A 4 5.50 19.28 -20.43
CA CYS A 4 4.20 18.70 -20.07
C CYS A 4 4.01 18.58 -18.55
N SER A 5 5.10 18.30 -17.82
CA SER A 5 5.10 18.28 -16.34
C SER A 5 4.67 19.62 -15.74
N SER A 6 5.02 20.76 -16.35
CA SER A 6 4.64 22.08 -15.82
C SER A 6 3.16 22.46 -16.04
N LYS A 7 2.45 21.75 -16.94
CA LYS A 7 1.04 22.03 -17.28
C LYS A 7 0.01 21.13 -16.59
N GLY A 8 0.46 20.13 -15.84
CA GLY A 8 -0.43 19.19 -15.13
C GLY A 8 -0.18 17.71 -15.43
N GLY A 9 0.90 17.37 -16.15
CA GLY A 9 1.36 15.99 -16.34
C GLY A 9 1.44 15.53 -17.80
N CYS A 10 2.10 14.40 -18.05
CA CYS A 10 2.27 13.85 -19.38
C CYS A 10 1.12 12.87 -19.74
N PRO A 11 0.79 12.71 -21.03
CA PRO A 11 -0.21 11.73 -21.47
C PRO A 11 0.10 10.29 -21.01
N SER A 12 1.38 9.93 -20.87
CA SER A 12 1.83 8.65 -20.28
C SER A 12 1.30 8.44 -18.86
N ASP A 13 1.26 9.51 -18.07
CA ASP A 13 0.91 9.43 -16.65
C ASP A 13 -0.60 9.28 -16.48
N TYR A 14 -1.39 9.90 -17.38
CA TYR A 14 -2.83 9.67 -17.47
C TYR A 14 -3.16 8.22 -17.88
N VAL A 15 -2.41 7.64 -18.83
CA VAL A 15 -2.59 6.24 -19.22
C VAL A 15 -2.25 5.30 -18.06
N ALA A 16 -1.13 5.55 -17.36
CA ALA A 16 -0.76 4.78 -16.17
C ALA A 16 -1.83 4.87 -15.08
N LEU A 17 -2.39 6.07 -14.87
CA LEU A 17 -3.46 6.29 -13.90
C LEU A 17 -4.75 5.54 -14.28
N SER A 18 -5.17 5.62 -15.54
CA SER A 18 -6.35 4.91 -16.03
C SER A 18 -6.19 3.40 -15.93
N ALA A 19 -5.01 2.88 -16.25
CA ALA A 19 -4.70 1.46 -16.10
C ALA A 19 -4.74 1.02 -14.62
N ALA A 20 -4.20 1.84 -13.71
CA ALA A 20 -4.23 1.56 -12.28
C ALA A 20 -5.66 1.60 -11.69
N LEU A 21 -6.46 2.60 -12.07
CA LEU A 21 -7.88 2.69 -11.69
C LEU A 21 -8.68 1.48 -12.19
N LEU A 22 -8.49 1.11 -13.46
CA LEU A 22 -9.16 -0.04 -14.05
C LEU A 22 -8.77 -1.35 -13.33
N SER A 23 -7.48 -1.54 -13.05
CA SER A 23 -6.98 -2.70 -12.31
C SER A 23 -7.59 -2.77 -10.91
N MET A 24 -7.71 -1.64 -10.20
CA MET A 24 -8.37 -1.59 -8.89
C MET A 24 -9.85 -1.96 -8.94
N ILE A 25 -10.58 -1.48 -9.96
CA ILE A 25 -11.99 -1.83 -10.16
C ILE A 25 -12.12 -3.34 -10.41
N LEU A 26 -11.26 -3.91 -11.25
CA LEU A 26 -11.26 -5.34 -11.55
C LEU A 26 -10.91 -6.18 -10.31
N LEU A 27 -9.95 -5.74 -9.48
CA LEU A 27 -9.59 -6.41 -8.23
C LEU A 27 -10.73 -6.37 -7.20
N LEU A 28 -11.38 -5.22 -7.05
CA LEU A 28 -12.57 -5.05 -6.21
C LEU A 28 -13.70 -5.95 -6.67
N LEU A 29 -13.95 -5.99 -7.97
CA LEU A 29 -14.98 -6.81 -8.58
C LEU A 29 -14.68 -8.30 -8.35
N LYS A 30 -13.44 -8.74 -8.56
CA LYS A 30 -13.02 -10.14 -8.32
C LYS A 30 -13.11 -10.52 -6.85
N ALA A 31 -12.79 -9.61 -5.93
CA ALA A 31 -12.88 -9.85 -4.49
C ALA A 31 -14.34 -9.91 -3.98
N THR A 32 -15.25 -9.16 -4.59
CA THR A 32 -16.67 -9.07 -4.17
C THR A 32 -17.59 -10.04 -4.89
N LEU A 33 -17.28 -10.44 -6.13
CA LEU A 33 -18.06 -11.41 -6.92
C LEU A 33 -18.39 -12.72 -6.17
N PRO A 34 -17.43 -13.42 -5.54
CA PRO A 34 -17.74 -14.68 -4.87
C PRO A 34 -18.65 -14.49 -3.66
N TYR A 35 -18.56 -13.36 -2.97
CA TYR A 35 -19.47 -13.00 -1.87
C TYR A 35 -20.90 -12.72 -2.37
N MET A 36 -21.03 -12.05 -3.52
CA MET A 36 -22.33 -11.70 -4.10
C MET A 36 -23.02 -12.90 -4.75
N ILE A 37 -22.26 -13.73 -5.48
CA ILE A 37 -22.82 -14.83 -6.28
C ILE A 37 -23.03 -16.09 -5.44
N HIS A 38 -22.06 -16.46 -4.61
CA HIS A 38 -22.09 -17.76 -3.92
C HIS A 38 -22.67 -17.69 -2.51
N LYS A 39 -23.15 -16.51 -2.04
CA LYS A 39 -23.66 -16.26 -0.67
C LYS A 39 -22.83 -16.97 0.41
N ILE A 40 -21.50 -17.00 0.22
CA ILE A 40 -20.60 -17.74 1.11
C ILE A 40 -20.66 -17.07 2.49
N PRO A 41 -20.85 -17.82 3.58
CA PRO A 41 -20.84 -17.25 4.92
C PRO A 41 -19.52 -16.50 5.11
N ARG A 42 -19.61 -15.21 5.49
CA ARG A 42 -18.45 -14.37 5.77
C ARG A 42 -17.48 -15.13 6.65
N SER A 43 -16.28 -15.38 6.14
CA SER A 43 -15.22 -15.97 6.94
C SER A 43 -14.99 -15.01 8.11
N LYS A 44 -15.28 -15.43 9.35
CA LYS A 44 -15.00 -14.65 10.58
C LYS A 44 -13.49 -14.49 10.84
N GLY A 45 -12.64 -14.83 9.88
CA GLY A 45 -11.19 -14.83 9.99
C GLY A 45 -10.59 -13.44 9.82
N SER A 46 -9.50 -13.19 10.55
CA SER A 46 -8.70 -11.95 10.48
C SER A 46 -8.16 -11.66 9.07
N SER A 47 -8.07 -12.66 8.19
CA SER A 47 -7.54 -12.50 6.82
C SER A 47 -8.44 -11.60 5.96
N PHE A 48 -9.78 -11.72 6.10
CA PHE A 48 -10.73 -10.91 5.33
C PHE A 48 -10.57 -9.40 5.61
N TRP A 49 -10.40 -9.04 6.88
CA TRP A 49 -10.16 -7.64 7.28
C TRP A 49 -8.84 -7.09 6.72
N LEU A 50 -7.79 -7.89 6.66
CA LEU A 50 -6.52 -7.47 6.07
C LEU A 50 -6.66 -7.19 4.57
N VAL A 51 -7.41 -8.02 3.84
CA VAL A 51 -7.67 -7.80 2.40
C VAL A 51 -8.51 -6.53 2.18
N ALA A 52 -9.53 -6.28 3.00
CA ALA A 52 -10.33 -5.07 2.91
C ALA A 52 -9.50 -3.79 3.18
N ILE A 53 -8.66 -3.82 4.23
CA ILE A 53 -7.75 -2.71 4.56
C ILE A 53 -6.76 -2.48 3.41
N GLN A 54 -6.25 -3.55 2.81
CA GLN A 54 -5.30 -3.46 1.70
C GLN A 54 -5.92 -2.78 0.47
N VAL A 55 -7.18 -3.10 0.14
CA VAL A 55 -7.90 -2.44 -0.95
C VAL A 55 -8.05 -0.94 -0.69
N ILE A 56 -8.41 -0.56 0.54
CA ILE A 56 -8.52 0.86 0.96
C ILE A 56 -7.15 1.54 0.85
N ALA A 57 -6.08 0.88 1.30
CA ALA A 57 -4.72 1.38 1.21
C ALA A 57 -4.26 1.61 -0.24
N SER A 58 -4.57 0.69 -1.15
CA SER A 58 -4.31 0.88 -2.59
C SER A 58 -5.08 2.05 -3.20
N LEU A 59 -6.36 2.21 -2.83
CA LEU A 59 -7.15 3.36 -3.29
C LEU A 59 -6.56 4.68 -2.78
N ASN A 60 -6.16 4.73 -1.51
CA ASN A 60 -5.51 5.89 -0.91
C ASN A 60 -4.18 6.23 -1.59
N LEU A 61 -3.35 5.22 -1.87
CA LEU A 61 -2.06 5.43 -2.55
C LEU A 61 -2.27 6.04 -3.94
N LEU A 62 -3.19 5.49 -4.74
CA LEU A 62 -3.50 6.03 -6.07
C LEU A 62 -4.07 7.43 -6.01
N LEU A 63 -5.03 7.67 -5.10
CA LEU A 63 -5.63 8.99 -4.93
C LEU A 63 -4.58 10.01 -4.48
N SER A 64 -3.62 9.61 -3.65
CA SER A 64 -2.51 10.47 -3.23
C SER A 64 -1.61 10.87 -4.38
N ILE A 65 -1.21 9.94 -5.24
CA ILE A 65 -0.35 10.22 -6.39
C ILE A 65 -1.03 11.21 -7.34
N VAL A 66 -2.35 11.05 -7.59
CA VAL A 66 -3.15 11.98 -8.40
C VAL A 66 -3.14 13.39 -7.83
N MET A 67 -3.37 13.49 -6.52
CA MET A 67 -3.52 14.76 -5.83
C MET A 67 -2.18 15.48 -5.62
N ALA A 68 -1.12 14.74 -5.30
CA ALA A 68 0.23 15.27 -5.08
C ALA A 68 0.86 15.80 -6.37
N LEU A 69 0.65 15.12 -7.50
CA LEU A 69 1.20 15.53 -8.80
C LEU A 69 0.34 16.58 -9.53
N ASN A 70 -0.72 17.12 -8.90
CA ASN A 70 -1.64 18.13 -9.47
C ASN A 70 -2.22 17.74 -10.85
N PHE A 71 -2.48 16.45 -11.11
CA PHE A 71 -3.10 15.99 -12.36
C PHE A 71 -4.50 16.56 -12.59
N LEU A 72 -5.21 16.87 -11.50
CA LEU A 72 -6.53 17.50 -11.50
C LEU A 72 -6.42 18.90 -10.90
N LYS A 73 -6.53 19.94 -11.75
CA LYS A 73 -6.69 21.34 -11.31
C LYS A 73 -8.06 21.54 -10.66
N PHE A 74 -8.23 21.10 -9.41
CA PHE A 74 -9.43 21.42 -8.64
C PHE A 74 -9.44 22.91 -8.28
N ARG A 75 -10.48 23.62 -8.71
CA ARG A 75 -10.70 25.04 -8.44
C ARG A 75 -11.13 25.21 -6.97
N LYS A 76 -10.22 25.75 -6.15
CA LYS A 76 -10.45 26.40 -4.84
C LYS A 76 -11.31 25.62 -3.81
N ARG A 77 -10.69 24.70 -3.04
CA ARG A 77 -11.08 24.40 -1.64
C ARG A 77 -9.85 23.97 -0.83
N HIS A 78 -9.48 24.78 0.17
CA HIS A 78 -8.17 24.79 0.83
C HIS A 78 -7.73 23.46 1.47
N TRP A 79 -8.65 22.61 1.91
CA TRP A 79 -8.33 21.32 2.55
C TRP A 79 -7.81 20.25 1.58
N TRP A 80 -8.34 20.22 0.35
CA TRP A 80 -7.98 19.19 -0.64
C TRP A 80 -6.59 19.41 -1.26
N ARG A 81 -5.95 20.55 -1.02
CA ARG A 81 -4.64 20.91 -1.59
C ARG A 81 -3.50 20.91 -0.57
N SER A 82 -3.75 20.46 0.67
CA SER A 82 -2.68 20.42 1.67
C SER A 82 -1.66 19.35 1.28
N CYS A 83 -0.49 19.81 0.87
CA CYS A 83 0.56 18.93 0.39
C CYS A 83 0.97 17.89 1.43
N TYR A 84 1.01 18.30 2.70
CA TYR A 84 1.29 17.42 3.81
C TYR A 84 0.25 16.30 3.98
N LEU A 85 -1.03 16.61 3.76
CA LEU A 85 -2.08 15.61 3.92
C LEU A 85 -1.93 14.51 2.87
N TRP A 86 -1.78 14.88 1.59
CA TRP A 86 -1.65 13.88 0.53
C TRP A 86 -0.26 13.26 0.50
N ALA A 87 0.80 14.03 0.29
CA ALA A 87 2.15 13.50 0.10
C ALA A 87 2.77 12.86 1.35
N VAL A 88 2.38 13.28 2.56
CA VAL A 88 2.99 12.76 3.80
C VAL A 88 2.09 11.74 4.49
N TRP A 89 0.79 12.03 4.64
CA TRP A 89 -0.13 11.15 5.39
C TRP A 89 -0.85 10.11 4.54
N ILE A 90 -1.37 10.50 3.37
CA ILE A 90 -2.11 9.57 2.52
C ILE A 90 -1.16 8.67 1.73
N GLU A 91 -0.09 9.22 1.13
CA GLU A 91 0.88 8.45 0.35
C GLU A 91 1.68 7.47 1.23
N GLY A 92 2.24 7.98 2.32
CA GLY A 92 3.10 7.22 3.23
C GLY A 92 2.31 6.23 4.09
N PRO A 93 1.87 6.60 5.31
CA PRO A 93 1.28 5.66 6.25
C PRO A 93 -0.02 5.04 5.74
N LEU A 94 -0.97 5.80 5.18
CA LEU A 94 -2.28 5.26 4.79
C LEU A 94 -2.31 4.55 3.43
N GLY A 95 -1.28 4.78 2.61
CA GLY A 95 -1.11 4.19 1.29
C GLY A 95 -0.08 3.09 1.33
N PHE A 96 1.16 3.43 0.99
CA PHE A 96 2.27 2.48 0.84
C PHE A 96 2.55 1.70 2.13
N GLY A 97 2.66 2.41 3.25
CA GLY A 97 2.94 1.84 4.57
C GLY A 97 1.88 0.83 4.97
N LEU A 98 0.60 1.18 4.88
CA LEU A 98 -0.51 0.29 5.21
C LEU A 98 -0.56 -0.92 4.26
N LEU A 99 -0.34 -0.71 2.96
CA LEU A 99 -0.27 -1.77 1.95
C LEU A 99 0.78 -2.83 2.30
N LEU A 100 2.04 -2.41 2.45
CA LEU A 100 3.14 -3.35 2.72
C LEU A 100 3.02 -3.94 4.13
N SER A 101 2.58 -3.17 5.12
CA SER A 101 2.37 -3.69 6.48
C SER A 101 1.31 -4.79 6.52
N CYS A 102 0.21 -4.65 5.77
CA CYS A 102 -0.79 -5.70 5.60
C CYS A 102 -0.18 -6.96 4.95
N ARG A 103 0.63 -6.80 3.89
CA ARG A 103 1.30 -7.92 3.21
C ARG A 103 2.30 -8.65 4.12
N ILE A 104 3.16 -7.91 4.81
CA ILE A 104 4.12 -8.48 5.77
C ILE A 104 3.37 -9.24 6.88
N THR A 105 2.27 -8.66 7.39
CA THR A 105 1.44 -9.33 8.40
C THR A 105 0.84 -10.63 7.88
N GLN A 106 0.32 -10.65 6.64
CA GLN A 106 -0.20 -11.88 6.01
C GLN A 106 0.88 -12.96 5.91
N ILE A 107 2.07 -12.62 5.40
CA ILE A 107 3.17 -13.58 5.24
C ILE A 107 3.67 -14.09 6.60
N PHE A 108 3.77 -13.21 7.60
CA PHE A 108 4.16 -13.58 8.96
C PHE A 108 3.21 -14.62 9.57
N GLN A 109 1.90 -14.44 9.40
CA GLN A 109 0.89 -15.38 9.86
C GLN A 109 1.07 -16.75 9.19
N LEU A 110 1.29 -16.75 7.87
CA LEU A 110 1.54 -17.96 7.10
C LEU A 110 2.83 -18.67 7.52
N TYR A 111 3.90 -17.92 7.73
CA TYR A 111 5.18 -18.46 8.20
C TYR A 111 5.03 -19.23 9.52
N TYR A 112 4.32 -18.66 10.50
CA TYR A 112 4.11 -19.33 11.78
C TYR A 112 3.26 -20.59 11.67
N ILE A 113 2.20 -20.56 10.86
CA ILE A 113 1.29 -21.70 10.68
C ILE A 113 1.97 -22.84 9.90
N PHE A 114 2.67 -22.54 8.81
CA PHE A 114 3.21 -23.57 7.92
C PHE A 114 4.63 -24.01 8.27
N VAL A 115 5.52 -23.06 8.55
CA VAL A 115 6.94 -23.37 8.82
C VAL A 115 7.12 -23.76 10.28
N LYS A 116 6.64 -22.92 11.21
CA LYS A 116 6.78 -23.21 12.66
C LYS A 116 5.69 -24.14 13.20
N ARG A 117 4.63 -24.42 12.45
CA ARG A 117 3.47 -25.24 12.87
C ARG A 117 2.90 -24.81 14.21
N ARG A 118 2.86 -23.50 14.45
CA ARG A 118 2.36 -22.88 15.69
C ARG A 118 1.39 -21.75 15.37
N LEU A 119 0.51 -21.48 16.33
CA LEU A 119 -0.31 -20.28 16.26
C LEU A 119 0.59 -19.03 16.33
N PRO A 120 0.25 -17.97 15.58
CA PRO A 120 0.94 -16.69 15.63
C PRO A 120 0.97 -16.18 17.07
N PRO A 121 2.14 -15.79 17.60
CA PRO A 121 2.27 -15.34 18.99
C PRO A 121 1.56 -14.00 19.23
N ILE A 122 1.39 -13.20 18.17
CA ILE A 122 0.82 -11.86 18.21
C ILE A 122 -0.40 -11.80 17.29
N ARG A 123 -1.48 -11.19 17.78
CA ARG A 123 -2.68 -10.95 16.98
C ARG A 123 -2.35 -10.03 15.80
N SER A 124 -2.89 -10.35 14.63
CA SER A 124 -2.60 -9.65 13.37
C SER A 124 -2.81 -8.13 13.43
N TYR A 125 -3.85 -7.64 14.10
CA TYR A 125 -4.09 -6.19 14.21
C TYR A 125 -3.07 -5.47 15.10
N ILE A 126 -2.53 -6.15 16.14
CA ILE A 126 -1.48 -5.59 17.00
C ILE A 126 -0.17 -5.53 16.22
N PHE A 127 0.15 -6.61 15.49
CA PHE A 127 1.35 -6.67 14.66
C PHE A 127 1.32 -5.66 13.51
N LEU A 128 0.16 -5.49 12.87
CA LEU A 128 -0.06 -4.48 11.84
C LEU A 128 0.20 -3.07 12.37
N LEU A 129 -0.36 -2.72 13.53
CA LEU A 129 -0.14 -1.42 14.16
C LEU A 129 1.33 -1.19 14.49
N LEU A 130 2.01 -2.21 15.02
CA LEU A 130 3.43 -2.17 15.35
C LEU A 130 4.31 -1.90 14.12
N ILE A 131 4.02 -2.58 13.00
CA ILE A 131 4.73 -2.35 11.74
C ILE A 131 4.35 -1.00 11.13
N LEU A 132 3.16 -0.46 11.38
CA LEU A 132 2.77 0.85 10.84
C LEU A 132 3.40 2.02 11.60
N LEU A 133 3.81 1.83 12.86
CA LEU A 133 4.34 2.89 13.73
C LEU A 133 5.52 3.67 13.14
N PRO A 134 6.56 3.04 12.53
CA PRO A 134 7.65 3.78 11.91
C PRO A 134 7.19 4.77 10.84
N TRP A 135 6.18 4.40 10.05
CA TRP A 135 5.57 5.29 9.05
C TRP A 135 4.85 6.47 9.69
N VAL A 136 4.04 6.22 10.72
CA VAL A 136 3.31 7.26 11.44
C VAL A 136 4.26 8.22 12.16
N ALA A 137 5.31 7.68 12.79
CA ALA A 137 6.33 8.47 13.47
C ALA A 137 7.09 9.38 12.49
N LEU A 138 7.52 8.83 11.34
CA LEU A 138 8.20 9.62 10.32
C LEU A 138 7.29 10.72 9.75
N ALA A 139 6.02 10.39 9.46
CA ALA A 139 5.03 11.36 9.00
C ALA A 139 4.80 12.48 10.03
N ALA A 140 4.70 12.15 11.32
CA ALA A 140 4.55 13.13 12.40
C ALA A 140 5.78 14.05 12.50
N VAL A 141 7.00 13.51 12.41
CA VAL A 141 8.23 14.30 12.44
C VAL A 141 8.29 15.28 11.26
N ILE A 142 7.97 14.82 10.05
CA ILE A 142 7.89 15.66 8.86
C ILE A 142 6.83 16.75 9.04
N GLN A 143 5.66 16.42 9.58
CA GLN A 143 4.58 17.38 9.85
C GLN A 143 5.02 18.48 10.84
N ILE A 144 5.80 18.14 11.87
CA ILE A 144 6.29 19.09 12.88
C ILE A 144 7.38 19.98 12.31
N LYS A 145 8.35 19.39 11.59
CA LYS A 145 9.48 20.12 11.01
C LYS A 145 9.10 20.96 9.79
N LYS A 146 7.95 20.67 9.18
CA LYS A 146 7.40 21.32 7.99
C LYS A 146 8.45 21.60 6.89
N PRO A 147 9.15 20.57 6.35
CA PRO A 147 10.21 20.79 5.37
C PRO A 147 9.74 20.96 3.93
N LEU A 148 8.43 20.91 3.65
CA LEU A 148 7.89 21.03 2.29
C LEU A 148 7.69 22.50 1.91
N ASN A 149 8.14 22.84 0.71
CA ASN A 149 7.92 24.14 0.07
C ASN A 149 6.53 24.23 -0.61
N ASP A 150 6.12 25.41 -1.09
CA ASP A 150 4.83 25.67 -1.76
C ASP A 150 4.57 24.80 -3.00
N ARG A 151 5.64 24.22 -3.56
CA ARG A 151 5.61 23.28 -4.69
C ARG A 151 5.67 21.80 -4.27
N CYS A 152 5.41 21.48 -3.00
CA CYS A 152 5.48 20.10 -2.48
C CYS A 152 6.85 19.43 -2.49
N HIS A 153 7.93 20.17 -2.72
CA HIS A 153 9.27 19.61 -2.71
C HIS A 153 9.83 19.56 -1.29
N MET A 154 10.37 18.39 -0.91
CA MET A 154 11.18 18.20 0.29
C MET A 154 12.66 18.38 -0.01
N GLY A 155 13.43 18.78 1.00
CA GLY A 155 14.89 18.75 0.92
C GLY A 155 15.44 17.32 0.78
N THR A 156 16.61 17.18 0.15
CA THR A 156 17.23 15.89 -0.20
C THR A 156 17.36 14.93 0.99
N LEU A 157 17.69 15.43 2.18
CA LEU A 157 17.79 14.60 3.40
C LEU A 157 16.48 13.89 3.74
N TRP A 158 15.35 14.59 3.64
CA TRP A 158 14.02 14.03 3.93
C TRP A 158 13.61 13.03 2.86
N ILE A 159 13.95 13.29 1.60
CA ILE A 159 13.75 12.34 0.50
C ILE A 159 14.52 11.05 0.77
N ILE A 160 15.80 11.13 1.16
CA ILE A 160 16.63 9.96 1.49
C ILE A 160 16.00 9.16 2.63
N LEU A 161 15.53 9.82 3.70
CA LEU A 161 14.89 9.14 4.82
C LEU A 161 13.59 8.43 4.42
N VAL A 162 12.74 9.10 3.65
CA VAL A 162 11.47 8.53 3.17
C VAL A 162 11.73 7.37 2.22
N MET A 163 12.62 7.52 1.25
CA MET A 163 12.98 6.45 0.30
C MET A 163 13.68 5.28 0.98
N GLY A 164 14.52 5.55 1.99
CA GLY A 164 15.14 4.53 2.82
C GLY A 164 14.10 3.69 3.56
N LEU A 165 13.06 4.32 4.12
CA LEU A 165 11.96 3.61 4.77
C LEU A 165 11.16 2.77 3.77
N HIS A 166 10.87 3.29 2.57
CA HIS A 166 10.24 2.51 1.50
C HIS A 166 11.05 1.26 1.17
N ALA A 167 12.35 1.44 0.88
CA ALA A 167 13.25 0.35 0.53
C ALA A 167 13.34 -0.69 1.64
N LEU A 168 13.41 -0.28 2.91
CA LEU A 168 13.43 -1.19 4.05
C LEU A 168 12.19 -2.09 4.09
N TYR A 169 11.00 -1.55 3.84
CA TYR A 169 9.76 -2.34 3.82
C TYR A 169 9.72 -3.31 2.64
N VAL A 170 10.20 -2.90 1.47
CA VAL A 170 10.31 -3.77 0.30
C VAL A 170 11.28 -4.93 0.57
N VAL A 171 12.47 -4.64 1.11
CA VAL A 171 13.46 -5.66 1.46
C VAL A 171 12.91 -6.62 2.52
N ALA A 172 12.23 -6.10 3.55
CA ALA A 172 11.58 -6.93 4.56
C ALA A 172 10.53 -7.85 3.93
N LEU A 173 9.69 -7.32 3.03
CA LEU A 173 8.69 -8.11 2.33
C LEU A 173 9.32 -9.23 1.50
N ILE A 174 10.38 -8.93 0.74
CA ILE A 174 11.12 -9.92 -0.06
C ILE A 174 11.73 -11.00 0.84
N ALA A 175 12.35 -10.62 1.95
CA ALA A 175 12.95 -11.56 2.90
C ALA A 175 11.90 -12.51 3.50
N PHE A 176 10.75 -11.97 3.95
CA PHE A 176 9.65 -12.79 4.47
C PHE A 176 9.03 -13.67 3.39
N ALA A 177 8.85 -13.16 2.17
CA ALA A 177 8.34 -13.94 1.05
C ALA A 177 9.28 -15.10 0.69
N GLY A 178 10.59 -14.85 0.62
CA GLY A 178 11.61 -15.87 0.39
C GLY A 178 11.65 -16.93 1.49
N ALA A 179 11.50 -16.51 2.75
CA ALA A 179 11.41 -17.42 3.89
C ALA A 179 10.17 -18.34 3.86
N VAL A 180 9.16 -18.03 3.06
CA VAL A 180 7.94 -18.85 2.92
C VAL A 180 7.87 -19.56 1.55
N HIS A 181 8.66 -19.14 0.57
CA HIS A 181 8.66 -19.70 -0.80
C HIS A 181 8.91 -21.21 -0.86
N HIS A 182 9.64 -21.77 0.10
CA HIS A 182 9.96 -23.20 0.14
C HIS A 182 8.81 -24.09 0.67
N VAL A 183 7.69 -23.50 1.08
CA VAL A 183 6.53 -24.24 1.58
C VAL A 183 5.63 -24.61 0.39
N GLU A 184 5.57 -25.89 0.04
CA GLU A 184 4.58 -26.39 -0.92
C GLU A 184 3.16 -26.19 -0.35
N PHE A 185 2.43 -25.22 -0.90
CA PHE A 185 1.05 -24.93 -0.48
C PHE A 185 0.10 -25.99 -1.03
N ARG A 186 -0.29 -26.92 -0.16
CA ARG A 186 -1.26 -27.97 -0.47
C ARG A 186 -2.71 -27.45 -0.66
N PHE A 187 -2.96 -26.16 -0.40
CA PHE A 187 -4.27 -25.52 -0.52
C PHE A 187 -4.29 -24.48 -1.65
N HIS A 188 -5.22 -24.64 -2.59
CA HIS A 188 -5.34 -23.76 -3.77
C HIS A 188 -5.66 -22.29 -3.42
N GLU A 189 -6.39 -22.01 -2.34
CA GLU A 189 -6.65 -20.63 -1.87
C GLU A 189 -5.36 -19.87 -1.50
N LEU A 190 -4.36 -20.59 -1.01
CA LEU A 190 -3.10 -20.02 -0.55
C LEU A 190 -2.15 -19.75 -1.71
N ASN A 191 -2.20 -20.58 -2.75
CA ASN A 191 -1.52 -20.35 -4.02
C ASN A 191 -2.06 -19.10 -4.74
N ASP A 192 -3.37 -18.88 -4.70
CA ASP A 192 -3.99 -17.68 -5.26
C ASP A 192 -3.62 -16.40 -4.48
N LEU A 193 -3.55 -16.48 -3.14
CA LEU A 193 -3.04 -15.39 -2.32
C LEU A 193 -1.56 -15.10 -2.65
N TRP A 194 -0.73 -16.13 -2.81
CA TRP A 194 0.69 -16.01 -3.15
C TRP A 194 0.89 -15.39 -4.54
N ARG A 195 0.15 -15.85 -5.55
CA ARG A 195 0.12 -15.23 -6.90
C ARG A 195 -0.27 -13.75 -6.83
N GLY A 196 -1.26 -13.41 -6.00
CA GLY A 196 -1.65 -12.02 -5.77
C GLY A 196 -0.59 -11.17 -5.09
N ILE A 197 0.24 -11.75 -4.20
CA ILE A 197 1.39 -11.08 -3.59
C ILE A 197 2.50 -10.91 -4.64
N LEU A 198 2.86 -11.96 -5.37
CA LEU A 198 3.93 -11.99 -6.38
C LEU A 198 3.69 -10.96 -7.48
N VAL A 199 2.48 -10.93 -8.06
CA VAL A 199 2.09 -9.98 -9.11
C VAL A 199 2.08 -8.54 -8.58
N SER A 200 1.61 -8.34 -7.34
CA SER A 200 1.58 -7.01 -6.72
C SER A 200 2.96 -6.49 -6.32
N SER A 201 3.89 -7.36 -5.91
CA SER A 201 5.27 -6.98 -5.62
C SER A 201 6.06 -6.70 -6.89
N ALA A 202 5.81 -7.47 -7.96
CA ALA A 202 6.45 -7.27 -9.25
C ALA A 202 5.95 -5.99 -9.97
N SER A 203 4.76 -5.49 -9.63
CA SER A 203 4.25 -4.22 -10.18
C SER A 203 4.71 -2.97 -9.42
N ILE A 204 5.34 -3.14 -8.24
CA ILE A 204 5.88 -2.03 -7.43
C ILE A 204 7.39 -1.85 -7.70
N ALA A 205 8.06 -2.89 -8.20
CA ALA A 205 9.43 -2.82 -8.72
C ALA A 205 9.45 -2.20 -10.13
#